data_AF-A0A1F4D4Y2-F1
#
_entry.id   AF-A0A1F4D4Y2-F1
#
_cell.length_a   1.000
_cell.length_b   1.000
_cell.length_c   1.000
_cell.angle_alpha   90.00
_cell.angle_beta   90.00
_cell.angle_gamma   90.00
#
_symmetry.space_group_name_H-M   'P 1'
#
loop_
_entity.id
_entity.type
_entity.pdbx_description
1 polymer ?
#
loop_
_entity_poly.entity_id
_entity_poly.type
_entity_poly.pdbx_seq_one_letter_code
_entity_poly.pdbx_strand_id
1 'polypeptide(L)'
;MRNLYPIWEGITIRVVGSVHGSGSGRGAEWEIAPIYGGAAAGFVITFENGWTVYFPGSSAATQDMALWADAYKPDAMIFLMHPTGEPRDAGMAIKLVTTNNPNLKALMPQHHRVKPPAGALTVAEVRAMLDSMGIRIPITDPVRKQVYEFTT
;
A
#
# COMPACT_ATOMS: atom_id res chain seq x y z
N MET A 1 -14.41 -25.98 -25.90
CA MET A 1 -14.48 -25.93 -24.43
C MET A 1 -13.29 -25.12 -23.96
N ARG A 2 -13.48 -24.00 -23.25
CA ARG A 2 -12.37 -23.28 -22.63
C ARG A 2 -12.04 -24.01 -21.33
N ASN A 3 -10.83 -24.53 -21.20
CA ASN A 3 -10.36 -25.09 -19.92
C ASN A 3 -10.34 -23.96 -18.90
N LEU A 4 -11.30 -24.00 -17.97
CA LEU A 4 -11.33 -23.13 -16.80
C LEU A 4 -10.34 -23.71 -15.79
N TYR A 5 -9.05 -23.41 -15.96
CA TYR A 5 -8.15 -23.45 -14.81
C TYR A 5 -8.74 -22.52 -13.74
N PRO A 6 -8.73 -22.89 -12.44
CA PRO A 6 -9.10 -21.95 -11.40
C PRO A 6 -8.25 -20.70 -11.57
N ILE A 7 -8.87 -19.52 -11.64
CA ILE A 7 -8.22 -18.21 -11.81
C ILE A 7 -7.20 -17.85 -10.70
N TRP A 8 -6.94 -18.78 -9.79
CA TRP A 8 -6.14 -18.63 -8.57
C TRP A 8 -4.96 -19.62 -8.50
N GLU A 9 -4.81 -20.54 -9.46
CA GLU A 9 -3.67 -21.47 -9.43
C GLU A 9 -2.34 -20.69 -9.48
N GLY A 10 -1.46 -20.95 -8.51
CA GLY A 10 -0.18 -20.25 -8.37
C GLY A 10 -0.24 -18.90 -7.65
N ILE A 11 -1.43 -18.37 -7.32
CA ILE A 11 -1.58 -17.13 -6.57
C ILE A 11 -1.70 -17.44 -5.07
N THR A 12 -0.85 -16.83 -4.25
CA THR A 12 -0.95 -16.89 -2.78
C THR A 12 -1.34 -15.54 -2.21
N ILE A 13 -2.35 -15.53 -1.35
CA ILE A 13 -2.77 -14.33 -0.60
C ILE A 13 -2.55 -14.60 0.88
N ARG A 14 -1.77 -13.74 1.54
CA ARG A 14 -1.56 -13.76 2.98
C ARG A 14 -2.14 -12.50 3.60
N VAL A 15 -3.06 -12.68 4.54
CA VAL A 15 -3.63 -11.58 5.32
C VAL A 15 -2.64 -11.22 6.42
N VAL A 16 -2.27 -9.94 6.52
CA VAL A 16 -1.36 -9.41 7.54
C VAL A 16 -1.98 -8.24 8.29
N GLY A 17 -1.31 -7.78 9.34
CA GLY A 17 -1.79 -6.69 10.18
C GLY A 17 -1.91 -5.36 9.43
N SER A 18 -2.88 -4.56 9.86
CA SER A 18 -2.98 -3.13 9.57
C SER A 18 -3.46 -2.44 10.84
N VAL A 19 -2.73 -1.42 11.30
CA VAL A 19 -3.11 -0.66 12.50
C VAL A 19 -4.06 0.45 12.12
N HIS A 20 -5.33 0.08 11.94
CA HIS A 20 -6.44 0.99 11.73
C HIS A 20 -7.79 0.31 12.00
N GLY A 21 -8.80 1.11 12.31
CA GLY A 21 -10.19 0.68 12.33
C GLY A 21 -10.87 0.99 10.99
N SER A 22 -11.87 0.20 10.63
CA SER A 22 -12.81 0.55 9.58
C SER A 22 -14.09 1.09 10.19
N GLY A 23 -14.87 1.85 9.41
CA GLY A 23 -16.17 2.32 9.83
C GLY A 23 -17.02 2.76 8.65
N SER A 24 -18.34 2.69 8.83
CA SER A 24 -19.33 3.09 7.84
C SER A 24 -20.36 4.02 8.47
N GLY A 25 -21.02 4.84 7.64
CA GLY A 25 -21.94 5.88 8.09
C GLY A 25 -21.28 7.25 8.13
N ARG A 26 -21.47 8.04 7.07
CA ARG A 26 -21.21 9.48 7.07
C ARG A 26 -22.24 10.20 6.21
N GLY A 27 -23.12 10.94 6.86
CA GLY A 27 -23.78 12.11 6.31
C GLY A 27 -24.16 13.03 7.47
N ALA A 28 -24.13 14.34 7.26
CA ALA A 28 -24.57 15.33 8.26
C ALA A 28 -26.08 15.21 8.59
N GLU A 29 -26.78 14.33 7.86
CA GLU A 29 -28.23 14.12 7.85
C GLU A 29 -28.66 12.90 8.68
N TRP A 30 -27.71 12.11 9.19
CA TRP A 30 -27.99 10.87 9.89
C TRP A 30 -27.63 11.02 11.38
N GLU A 31 -28.64 10.93 12.25
CA GLU A 31 -28.54 10.98 13.73
C GLU A 31 -27.71 9.82 14.35
N ILE A 32 -27.03 9.01 13.54
CA ILE A 32 -26.37 7.78 13.98
C ILE A 32 -24.85 7.97 13.89
N ALA A 33 -24.18 7.76 15.04
CA ALA A 33 -22.73 7.73 15.12
C ALA A 33 -22.11 6.73 14.13
N PRO A 34 -20.86 6.94 13.65
CA PRO A 34 -20.20 6.01 12.75
C PRO A 34 -20.22 4.58 13.31
N ILE A 35 -20.64 3.62 12.48
CA ILE A 35 -20.64 2.20 12.83
C ILE A 35 -19.21 1.70 12.69
N TYR A 36 -18.66 1.10 13.76
CA TYR A 36 -17.36 0.44 13.71
C TYR A 36 -17.43 -0.80 12.81
N GLY A 37 -16.61 -0.82 11.77
CA GLY A 37 -16.57 -1.88 10.76
C GLY A 37 -15.60 -3.02 11.08
N GLY A 38 -14.85 -2.93 12.19
CA GLY A 38 -13.84 -3.91 12.58
C GLY A 38 -12.42 -3.52 12.20
N ALA A 39 -11.48 -4.43 12.43
CA ALA A 39 -10.07 -4.23 12.17
C ALA A 39 -9.77 -4.13 10.66
N ALA A 40 -8.86 -3.23 10.30
CA ALA A 40 -8.29 -3.21 8.95
C ALA A 40 -7.32 -4.38 8.74
N ALA A 41 -7.10 -4.75 7.48
CA ALA A 41 -6.14 -5.79 7.10
C ALA A 41 -5.19 -5.29 6.00
N GLY A 42 -3.98 -5.81 6.03
CA GLY A 42 -3.04 -5.77 4.91
C GLY A 42 -2.96 -7.12 4.20
N PHE A 43 -2.27 -7.15 3.06
CA PHE A 43 -2.11 -8.33 2.22
C PHE A 43 -0.71 -8.41 1.64
N VAL A 44 -0.12 -9.60 1.66
CA VAL A 44 1.00 -9.98 0.79
C VAL A 44 0.44 -10.91 -0.27
N ILE A 45 0.56 -10.51 -1.54
CA ILE A 45 0.02 -11.25 -2.68
C ILE A 45 1.20 -11.68 -3.56
N THR A 46 1.40 -12.99 -3.71
CA THR A 46 2.38 -13.55 -4.65
C THR A 46 1.62 -14.13 -5.83
N PHE A 47 1.95 -13.67 -7.03
CA PHE A 47 1.37 -14.13 -8.29
C PHE A 47 2.08 -15.38 -8.80
N GLU A 48 1.45 -16.06 -9.76
CA GLU A 48 1.92 -17.30 -10.38
C GLU A 48 3.28 -17.16 -11.08
N ASN A 49 3.67 -15.95 -11.46
CA ASN A 49 4.98 -15.63 -12.05
C ASN A 49 6.06 -15.30 -10.99
N GLY A 50 5.76 -15.42 -9.71
CA GLY A 50 6.65 -15.11 -8.59
C GLY A 50 6.65 -13.65 -8.14
N TRP A 51 6.00 -12.73 -8.88
CA TRP A 51 5.91 -11.33 -8.49
C TRP A 51 5.12 -11.18 -7.19
N THR A 52 5.67 -10.44 -6.22
CA THR A 52 5.06 -10.27 -4.91
C THR A 52 4.74 -8.81 -4.61
N VAL A 53 3.49 -8.53 -4.23
CA VAL A 53 3.00 -7.20 -3.85
C VAL A 53 2.68 -7.18 -2.36
N TYR A 54 3.19 -6.16 -1.67
CA TYR A 54 2.78 -5.88 -0.30
C TYR A 54 1.85 -4.65 -0.23
N PHE A 55 0.65 -4.86 0.31
CA PHE A 55 -0.33 -3.82 0.60
C PHE A 55 -0.62 -3.77 2.10
N PRO A 56 -0.03 -2.85 2.89
CA PRO A 56 -0.23 -2.77 4.34
C PRO A 56 -1.61 -2.23 4.76
N GLY A 57 -2.52 -1.97 3.81
CA GLY A 57 -3.79 -1.30 4.11
C GLY A 57 -3.59 0.18 4.49
N SER A 58 -4.55 0.74 5.22
CA SER A 58 -4.47 2.09 5.78
C SER A 58 -3.76 2.09 7.15
N SER A 59 -2.55 1.56 7.21
CA SER A 59 -1.78 1.40 8.45
C SER A 59 -0.77 2.52 8.68
N ALA A 60 -0.54 2.85 9.95
CA ALA A 60 0.71 3.51 10.38
C ALA A 60 1.92 2.59 10.11
N ALA A 61 3.13 3.16 10.14
CA ALA A 61 4.36 2.39 10.07
C ALA A 61 4.53 1.49 11.31
N THR A 62 4.69 0.19 11.09
CA THR A 62 4.79 -0.81 12.17
C THR A 62 5.92 -1.79 11.88
N GLN A 63 6.61 -2.25 12.93
CA GLN A 63 7.83 -3.07 12.78
C GLN A 63 7.59 -4.40 12.06
N ASP A 64 6.37 -4.93 12.08
CA ASP A 64 5.99 -6.14 11.34
C ASP A 64 6.13 -5.97 9.82
N MET A 65 6.04 -4.75 9.28
CA MET A 65 6.33 -4.46 7.87
C MET A 65 7.75 -4.92 7.47
N ALA A 66 8.73 -4.76 8.36
CA ALA A 66 10.09 -5.24 8.13
C ALA A 66 10.17 -6.77 8.18
N LEU A 67 9.40 -7.41 9.06
CA LEU A 67 9.28 -8.87 9.13
C LEU A 67 8.65 -9.43 7.86
N TRP A 68 7.58 -8.81 7.36
CA TRP A 68 6.93 -9.22 6.11
C TRP A 68 7.83 -9.00 4.89
N ALA A 69 8.58 -7.91 4.86
CA ALA A 69 9.56 -7.67 3.81
C ALA A 69 10.70 -8.69 3.82
N ASP A 70 11.23 -9.02 5.00
CA ASP A 70 12.25 -10.05 5.11
C ASP A 70 11.71 -11.44 4.73
N ALA A 71 10.50 -11.79 5.14
CA ALA A 71 9.91 -13.10 4.87
C ALA A 71 9.53 -13.30 3.38
N TYR A 72 8.98 -12.27 2.73
CA TYR A 72 8.34 -12.42 1.42
C TYR A 72 8.98 -11.62 0.29
N LYS A 73 9.95 -10.75 0.59
CA LYS A 73 10.74 -10.02 -0.41
C LYS A 73 9.88 -9.38 -1.52
N PRO A 74 8.86 -8.55 -1.18
CA PRO A 74 7.95 -8.00 -2.17
C PRO A 74 8.69 -7.17 -3.23
N ASP A 75 8.31 -7.37 -4.49
CA ASP A 75 8.76 -6.59 -5.65
C ASP A 75 8.10 -5.21 -5.70
N ALA A 76 6.88 -5.08 -5.18
CA ALA A 76 6.17 -3.81 -5.13
C ALA A 76 5.47 -3.58 -3.79
N MET A 77 5.32 -2.31 -3.41
CA MET A 77 4.51 -1.89 -2.28
C MET A 77 3.42 -0.91 -2.72
N ILE A 78 2.19 -1.15 -2.28
CA ILE A 78 1.09 -0.19 -2.42
C ILE A 78 0.96 0.56 -1.08
N PHE A 79 1.58 1.72 -0.94
CA PHE A 79 1.72 2.39 0.36
C PHE A 79 0.61 3.42 0.62
N LEU A 80 0.23 3.56 1.90
CA LEU A 80 -0.71 4.59 2.34
C LEU A 80 -0.13 6.00 2.14
N MET A 81 -0.85 6.84 1.39
CA MET A 81 -0.58 8.28 1.28
C MET A 81 -1.82 9.05 1.73
N HIS A 82 -2.02 9.11 3.05
CA HIS A 82 -3.19 9.79 3.62
C HIS A 82 -3.13 11.31 3.30
N PRO A 83 -4.24 11.98 2.93
CA PRO A 83 -4.20 13.39 2.53
C PRO A 83 -3.72 14.35 3.62
N THR A 84 -3.89 13.97 4.90
CA THR A 84 -3.40 14.71 6.07
C THR A 84 -2.17 14.04 6.70
N GLY A 85 -1.55 13.09 6.00
CA GLY A 85 -0.37 12.37 6.50
C GLY A 85 0.90 13.17 6.25
N GLU A 86 1.90 12.95 7.10
CA GLU A 86 3.23 13.55 6.93
C GLU A 86 4.06 12.71 5.95
N PRO A 87 4.92 13.32 5.10
CA PRO A 87 5.82 12.58 4.22
C PRO A 87 6.68 11.55 4.98
N ARG A 88 7.06 11.88 6.22
CA ARG A 88 7.83 11.02 7.12
C ARG A 88 7.11 9.71 7.42
N ASP A 89 5.78 9.70 7.56
CA ASP A 89 5.02 8.50 7.90
C ASP A 89 5.07 7.48 6.75
N ALA A 90 4.84 7.95 5.52
CA ALA A 90 5.01 7.13 4.32
C ALA A 90 6.47 6.65 4.18
N GLY A 91 7.43 7.55 4.42
CA GLY A 91 8.86 7.23 4.38
C GLY A 91 9.27 6.14 5.36
N MET A 92 8.78 6.17 6.60
CA MET A 92 9.05 5.14 7.61
C MET A 92 8.49 3.78 7.21
N ALA A 93 7.25 3.73 6.72
CA ALA A 93 6.63 2.49 6.27
C ALA A 93 7.43 1.88 5.10
N ILE A 94 7.77 2.69 4.10
CA ILE A 94 8.56 2.25 2.94
C ILE A 94 9.96 1.80 3.37
N LYS A 95 10.63 2.53 4.28
CA LYS A 95 11.94 2.14 4.82
C LYS A 95 11.89 0.77 5.47
N LEU A 96 10.86 0.46 6.25
CA LEU A 96 10.70 -0.87 6.85
C LEU A 96 10.58 -1.95 5.77
N VAL A 97 9.88 -1.69 4.67
CA VAL A 97 9.73 -2.65 3.56
C VAL A 97 11.01 -2.86 2.75
N THR A 98 12.02 -2.00 2.91
CA THR A 98 13.37 -2.23 2.36
C THR A 98 14.23 -3.18 3.21
N THR A 99 13.79 -3.56 4.41
CA THR A 99 14.57 -4.39 5.34
C THR A 99 14.84 -5.77 4.73
N ASN A 100 16.12 -6.08 4.48
CA ASN A 100 16.58 -7.31 3.83
C ASN A 100 15.84 -7.62 2.51
N ASN A 101 15.29 -6.61 1.83
CA ASN A 101 14.50 -6.80 0.63
C ASN A 101 15.19 -6.17 -0.59
N PRO A 102 16.05 -6.92 -1.31
CA PRO A 102 16.67 -6.43 -2.53
C PRO A 102 15.70 -6.39 -3.72
N ASN A 103 14.51 -6.97 -3.59
CA ASN A 103 13.57 -7.13 -4.70
C ASN A 103 12.67 -5.91 -4.93
N LEU A 104 12.56 -4.97 -3.97
CA LEU A 104 11.59 -3.88 -4.07
C LEU A 104 11.93 -2.92 -5.23
N LYS A 105 11.13 -2.96 -6.30
CA LYS A 105 11.33 -2.22 -7.56
C LYS A 105 10.30 -1.10 -7.76
N ALA A 106 9.13 -1.18 -7.12
CA ALA A 106 8.04 -0.25 -7.39
C ALA A 106 7.26 0.16 -6.14
N LEU A 107 6.92 1.44 -6.06
CA LEU A 107 6.05 2.01 -5.04
C LEU A 107 4.81 2.61 -5.69
N MET A 108 3.62 2.29 -5.17
CA MET A 108 2.36 2.85 -5.64
C MET A 108 1.59 3.50 -4.50
N PRO A 109 1.29 4.80 -4.55
CA PRO A 109 0.53 5.47 -3.51
C PRO A 109 -0.96 5.06 -3.60
N GLN A 110 -1.60 4.89 -2.44
CA GLN A 110 -3.04 4.71 -2.31
C GLN A 110 -3.63 5.72 -1.31
N HIS A 111 -4.96 5.76 -1.19
CA HIS A 111 -5.71 6.62 -0.26
C HIS A 111 -5.56 8.14 -0.43
N HIS A 112 -4.87 8.62 -1.47
CA HIS A 112 -4.84 10.03 -1.80
C HIS A 112 -6.05 10.39 -2.66
N ARG A 113 -6.61 11.59 -2.43
CA ARG A 113 -7.86 12.00 -3.06
C ARG A 113 -7.63 12.37 -4.53
N VAL A 114 -8.59 12.00 -5.39
CA VAL A 114 -8.65 12.43 -6.81
C VAL A 114 -8.67 13.96 -6.94
N LYS A 115 -9.32 14.64 -6.00
CA LYS A 115 -9.33 16.09 -5.85
C LYS A 115 -8.75 16.41 -4.46
N PRO A 116 -7.41 16.48 -4.33
CA PRO A 116 -6.79 16.75 -3.04
C PRO A 116 -7.12 18.17 -2.57
N PRO A 117 -7.41 18.39 -1.28
CA PRO A 117 -7.51 19.74 -0.73
C PRO A 117 -6.16 20.47 -0.82
N ALA A 118 -6.18 21.80 -0.71
CA ALA A 118 -4.95 22.58 -0.63
C ALA A 118 -4.09 22.11 0.56
N GLY A 119 -2.79 21.93 0.33
CA GLY A 119 -1.85 21.44 1.35
C GLY A 119 -1.90 19.92 1.60
N ALA A 120 -2.64 19.16 0.79
CA ALA A 120 -2.58 17.70 0.88
C ALA A 120 -1.21 17.17 0.45
N LEU A 121 -0.77 16.10 1.11
CA LEU A 121 0.45 15.38 0.78
C LEU A 121 0.52 14.98 -0.69
N THR A 122 1.66 15.26 -1.33
CA THR A 122 1.96 14.96 -2.73
C THR A 122 2.98 13.84 -2.89
N VAL A 123 2.97 13.19 -4.06
CA VAL A 123 4.00 12.19 -4.45
C VAL A 123 5.40 12.81 -4.43
N ALA A 124 5.54 14.08 -4.82
CA ALA A 124 6.82 14.79 -4.83
C ALA A 124 7.40 14.97 -3.42
N GLU A 125 6.55 15.25 -2.42
CA GLU A 125 7.00 15.36 -1.02
C GLU A 125 7.42 14.00 -0.45
N VAL A 126 6.68 12.93 -0.76
CA VAL A 126 7.08 11.57 -0.38
C VAL A 126 8.40 11.19 -1.06
N ARG A 127 8.57 11.52 -2.34
CA ARG A 127 9.82 11.31 -3.10
C ARG A 127 11.01 12.01 -2.40
N ALA A 128 10.86 13.28 -2.05
CA ALA A 128 11.89 14.05 -1.35
C ALA A 128 12.24 13.43 0.02
N MET A 129 11.24 12.94 0.77
CA MET A 129 11.47 12.21 2.02
C MET A 129 12.29 10.94 1.77
N LEU A 130 11.91 10.11 0.80
CA LEU A 130 12.66 8.88 0.49
C LEU A 130 14.09 9.17 0.01
N ASP A 131 14.31 10.24 -0.74
CA ASP A 131 15.65 10.68 -1.16
C ASP A 131 16.54 11.02 0.04
N SER A 132 15.99 11.72 1.04
CA SER A 132 16.70 12.01 2.29
C SER A 132 17.02 10.75 3.11
N MET A 133 16.30 9.64 2.88
CA MET A 133 16.57 8.32 3.47
C MET A 133 17.48 7.43 2.60
N GLY A 134 17.92 7.92 1.42
CA GLY A 134 18.72 7.17 0.47
C GLY A 134 17.97 6.07 -0.30
N ILE A 135 16.64 6.01 -0.23
CA ILE A 135 15.81 5.01 -0.91
C ILE A 135 15.49 5.53 -2.31
N ARG A 136 15.91 4.86 -3.38
CA ARG A 136 15.75 5.35 -4.78
C ARG A 136 14.70 4.60 -5.61
N ILE A 137 13.81 3.87 -4.95
CA ILE A 137 12.79 3.06 -5.61
C ILE A 137 11.75 4.00 -6.24
N PRO A 138 11.38 3.81 -7.52
CA PRO A 138 10.45 4.69 -8.21
C PRO A 138 9.05 4.65 -7.59
N ILE A 139 8.41 5.82 -7.55
CA ILE A 139 7.01 5.99 -7.13
C ILE A 139 6.18 6.25 -8.37
N THR A 140 5.09 5.50 -8.53
CA THR A 140 4.09 5.77 -9.59
C THR A 140 3.26 7.00 -9.24
N ASP A 141 2.87 7.76 -10.26
CA ASP A 141 1.86 8.82 -10.15
C ASP A 141 0.56 8.30 -10.82
N PRO A 142 -0.34 7.67 -10.04
CA PRO A 142 -1.44 6.91 -10.60
C PRO A 142 -2.53 7.79 -11.23
N VAL A 143 -2.79 7.56 -12.51
CA VAL A 143 -3.86 8.16 -13.29
C VAL A 143 -5.08 7.26 -13.21
N ARG A 144 -6.24 7.86 -12.94
CA ARG A 144 -7.50 7.12 -12.85
C ARG A 144 -7.76 6.33 -14.13
N LYS A 145 -8.13 5.05 -13.94
CA LYS A 145 -8.45 4.08 -15.00
C LYS A 145 -7.27 3.67 -15.89
N GLN A 146 -6.04 4.11 -15.57
CA GLN A 146 -4.85 3.61 -16.23
C GLN A 146 -4.44 2.27 -15.61
N VAL A 147 -4.10 1.32 -16.46
CA VAL A 147 -3.46 0.06 -16.06
C VAL A 147 -1.95 0.32 -15.97
N TYR A 148 -1.35 -0.16 -14.89
CA TYR A 148 0.10 -0.11 -14.68
C TYR A 148 0.64 -1.52 -14.82
N GLU A 149 1.61 -1.69 -15.71
CA GLU A 149 2.31 -2.95 -15.91
C GLU A 149 3.67 -2.87 -15.23
N PHE A 150 3.97 -3.87 -14.41
CA PHE A 150 5.27 -4.04 -13.79
C PHE A 150 5.89 -5.31 -14.35
N THR A 151 7.03 -5.15 -15.03
CA THR A 151 7.77 -6.27 -15.59
C THR A 151 8.83 -6.75 -14.61
N THR A 152 9.06 -8.06 -14.59
CA THR A 152 10.09 -8.74 -13.79
C THR A 152 11.50 -8.25 -14.09
#